data_AF-A0A8J6J0Z4-F1
#
_entry.id   AF-A0A8J6J0Z4-F1
#
_cell.length_a   1.000
_cell.length_b   1.000
_cell.length_c   1.000
_cell.angle_alpha   90.00
_cell.angle_beta   90.00
_cell.angle_gamma   90.00
#
_symmetry.space_group_name_H-M   'P 1'
#
loop_
_entity.id
_entity.type
_entity.pdbx_description
1 polymer ?
#
loop_
_entity_poly.entity_id
_entity_poly.type
_entity_poly.pdbx_seq_one_letter_code
_entity_poly.pdbx_strand_id
1 'polypeptide(L)' 'MIQYSPLWKTMSDKRVTTYTLREKHGMSHPTVQRLQRNMHVSTFTLAPVCEKLSVFS' A
#
# COMPACT_ATOMS: atom_id res chain seq x y z
N MET A 1 -0.84 8.27 -15.50
CA MET A 1 -0.81 6.86 -15.05
C MET A 1 -0.46 6.87 -13.57
N ILE A 2 -1.25 6.24 -12.71
CA ILE A 2 -0.93 6.23 -11.27
C ILE A 2 0.30 5.35 -11.05
N GLN A 3 1.26 5.84 -10.28
CA GLN A 3 2.50 5.14 -9.98
C GLN A 3 2.57 4.92 -8.47
N TYR A 4 2.42 3.67 -8.04
CA TYR A 4 2.63 3.28 -6.63
C TYR A 4 4.07 2.89 -6.33
N SER A 5 5.01 3.17 -7.25
CA SER A 5 6.44 2.93 -7.10
C SER A 5 7.04 3.41 -5.75
N PRO A 6 6.74 4.63 -5.23
CA PRO A 6 7.25 5.03 -3.92
C PRO A 6 6.72 4.17 -2.78
N LEU A 7 5.44 3.76 -2.83
CA LEU A 7 4.84 2.86 -1.84
C LEU A 7 5.57 1.51 -1.81
N TRP A 8 5.77 0.89 -2.98
CA TRP A 8 6.46 -0.40 -3.08
C TRP A 8 7.93 -0.32 -2.65
N LYS A 9 8.60 0.81 -2.94
CA LYS A 9 9.96 1.05 -2.47
C LYS A 9 10.01 1.11 -0.94
N THR A 10 9.13 1.85 -0.30
CA THR A 10 9.05 1.90 1.16
C THR A 10 8.64 0.57 1.78
N MET A 11 7.75 -0.19 1.11
CA MET A 11 7.41 -1.55 1.55
C MET A 11 8.62 -2.48 1.49
N SER A 12 9.39 -2.43 0.41
CA SER A 12 10.62 -3.22 0.25
C SER A 12 11.65 -2.86 1.31
N ASP A 13 11.86 -1.56 1.54
CA ASP A 13 12.79 -1.05 2.54
C ASP A 13 12.42 -1.51 3.96
N LYS A 14 11.13 -1.43 4.30
CA LYS A 14 10.59 -1.84 5.61
C LYS A 14 10.31 -3.35 5.73
N ARG A 15 10.68 -4.16 4.72
CA ARG A 15 10.35 -5.61 4.64
C ARG A 15 8.86 -5.92 4.84
N VAL A 16 7.99 -5.01 4.39
CA VAL A 16 6.53 -5.15 4.44
C VAL A 16 6.07 -5.86 3.18
N THR A 17 5.28 -6.92 3.36
CA THR A 17 4.70 -7.66 2.23
C THR A 17 3.24 -7.26 2.02
N THR A 18 2.68 -7.64 0.88
CA THR A 18 1.24 -7.52 0.61
C THR A 18 0.39 -8.31 1.61
N TYR A 19 0.94 -9.37 2.21
CA TYR A 19 0.29 -10.07 3.31
C TYR A 19 0.12 -9.15 4.53
N THR A 20 1.16 -8.40 4.88
CA THR A 20 1.10 -7.40 5.95
C THR A 20 0.04 -6.33 5.68
N LEU A 21 -0.15 -5.90 4.43
CA LEU A 21 -1.23 -4.97 4.07
C LEU A 21 -2.63 -5.55 4.35
N ARG A 22 -2.82 -6.83 4.08
CA ARG A 22 -4.10 -7.50 4.30
C ARG A 22 -4.37 -7.74 5.79
N GLU A 23 -3.37 -8.21 6.52
CA GLU A 23 -3.48 -8.57 7.93
C GLU A 23 -3.36 -7.35 8.87
N LYS A 24 -2.28 -6.57 8.78
CA LYS A 24 -2.05 -5.42 9.67
C LYS A 24 -2.84 -4.18 9.29
N HIS A 25 -3.14 -4.01 8.02
CA HIS A 25 -3.85 -2.81 7.54
C HIS A 25 -5.29 -3.10 7.10
N GLY A 26 -5.76 -4.35 7.22
CA GLY A 26 -7.13 -4.71 6.87
C GLY A 26 -7.47 -4.48 5.40
N MET A 27 -6.48 -4.42 4.50
CA MET A 27 -6.76 -4.24 3.09
C MET A 27 -7.45 -5.47 2.50
N SER A 28 -8.59 -5.23 1.86
CA SER A 28 -9.26 -6.25 1.05
C SER A 28 -8.36 -6.72 -0.09
N HIS A 29 -8.38 -8.03 -0.35
CA HIS A 29 -7.69 -8.65 -1.48
C HIS A 29 -7.83 -7.90 -2.83
N PRO A 30 -9.02 -7.46 -3.26
CA PRO A 30 -9.18 -6.70 -4.51
C PRO A 30 -8.46 -5.35 -4.50
N THR A 31 -8.30 -4.71 -3.35
CA THR A 31 -7.59 -3.43 -3.21
C THR A 31 -6.09 -3.61 -3.44
N VAL A 32 -5.51 -4.68 -2.88
CA VAL A 32 -4.09 -5.01 -3.09
C VAL A 32 -3.83 -5.36 -4.56
N GLN A 33 -4.72 -6.13 -5.20
CA GLN A 33 -4.61 -6.39 -6.63
C GLN A 33 -4.71 -5.12 -7.48
N ARG A 34 -5.58 -4.17 -7.11
CA ARG A 34 -5.68 -2.87 -7.78
C ARG A 34 -4.38 -2.09 -7.70
N LEU A 35 -3.75 -2.05 -6.51
CA LEU A 35 -2.46 -1.41 -6.29
C LEU A 35 -1.36 -2.04 -7.17
N GLN A 36 -1.29 -3.37 -7.24
CA GLN A 36 -0.32 -4.07 -8.09
C GLN A 36 -0.52 -3.80 -9.58
N ARG A 37 -1.78 -3.64 -9.99
CA ARG A 37 -2.15 -3.28 -11.37
C ARG A 37 -2.09 -1.78 -11.66
N ASN A 38 -1.59 -0.96 -10.72
CA ASN A 38 -1.56 0.50 -10.84
C ASN A 38 -2.95 1.10 -11.19
N MET A 39 -4.01 0.46 -10.70
CA MET A 39 -5.39 0.93 -10.89
C MET A 39 -5.76 1.97 -9.83
N HIS A 40 -6.74 2.82 -10.15
CA HIS A 40 -7.30 3.76 -9.17
C HIS A 40 -7.81 3.01 -7.93
N VAL A 41 -7.28 3.41 -6.78
CA VAL A 41 -7.74 3.01 -5.45
C VAL A 41 -8.11 4.26 -4.69
N SER A 42 -9.22 4.22 -3.95
CA SER A 42 -9.70 5.34 -3.15
C SER A 42 -8.64 5.79 -2.15
N THR A 43 -8.35 7.09 -2.11
CA THR A 43 -7.42 7.71 -1.17
C THR A 43 -7.78 7.41 0.28
N PHE A 44 -9.07 7.25 0.58
CA PHE A 44 -9.57 6.85 1.90
C PHE A 44 -8.98 5.51 2.39
N THR A 45 -8.82 4.53 1.49
CA THR A 45 -8.23 3.22 1.83
C THR A 45 -6.70 3.26 1.84
N LEU A 46 -6.11 4.15 1.03
CA LEU A 46 -4.67 4.28 0.91
C LEU A 46 -4.05 5.14 2.02
N ALA A 47 -4.73 6.18 2.48
CA ALA A 47 -4.26 7.12 3.49
C ALA A 47 -3.76 6.44 4.78
N PRO A 48 -4.51 5.55 5.45
CA PRO A 48 -4.04 4.91 6.68
C PRO A 48 -2.86 3.95 6.45
N VAL A 49 -2.74 3.40 5.24
CA VAL A 49 -1.60 2.55 4.87
C VAL A 49 -0.37 3.40 4.60
N CYS A 50 -0.54 4.46 3.82
CA CYS A 50 0.53 5.38 3.48
C CYS A 50 1.07 6.08 4.73
N GLU A 51 0.20 6.54 5.64
CA GLU A 51 0.56 7.15 6.91
C GLU A 51 1.38 6.19 7.80
N LYS A 52 0.92 4.95 7.96
CA LYS A 52 1.69 3.93 8.69
C LYS A 52 3.02 3.58 8.03
N LEU A 53 3.13 3.78 6.72
CA LEU A 53 4.34 3.48 5.96
C LEU A 53 5.28 4.70 5.85
N SER A 54 4.79 5.94 5.91
CA SER A 54 5.56 7.17 5.70
C SER A 54 6.15 7.78 6.98
N VAL A 55 5.62 7.46 8.16
CA VAL A 55 5.96 8.13 9.44
C VAL A 55 7.29 7.67 10.08
N PHE A 56 8.29 7.27 9.29
CA PHE A 56 9.68 7.20 9.78
C PHE A 56 10.57 7.78 8.69
N SER A 57 10.72 9.09 8.71
CA SER A 57 11.77 9.84 8.02
C SER A 57 12.73 10.43 9.05
#